data_AF-K1TMJ3-F1
#
_entry.id   AF-K1TMJ3-F1
#
_cell.length_a   1.000
_cell.length_b   1.000
_cell.length_c   1.000
_cell.angle_alpha   90.00
_cell.angle_beta   90.00
_cell.angle_gamma   90.00
#
_symmetry.space_group_name_H-M   'P 1'
#
loop_
_entity.id
_entity.type
_entity.pdbx_description
1 polymer ?
#
loop_
_entity_poly.entity_id
_entity_poly.type
_entity_poly.pdbx_seq_one_letter_code
_entity_poly.pdbx_strand_id
1 'polypeptide(L)' 'MHPEILLFDEVTAALDPEMVREVLDVMLDLAKQGRTML' A
#
# COMPACT_ATOMS: atom_id res chain seq x y z
N MET A 1 -13.91 -4.64 -12.20
CA MET A 1 -12.71 -5.48 -12.28
C MET A 1 -11.85 -5.16 -11.06
N HIS A 2 -11.52 -6.15 -10.23
CA HIS A 2 -10.59 -5.99 -9.10
C HIS A 2 -9.24 -6.56 -9.53
N PRO A 3 -8.14 -5.79 -9.47
CA PRO A 3 -6.83 -6.29 -9.87
C PRO A 3 -6.34 -7.36 -8.89
N GLU A 4 -5.78 -8.45 -9.42
CA GLU A 4 -5.24 -9.58 -8.66
C GLU A 4 -3.87 -9.24 -8.02
N ILE A 5 -3.12 -8.32 -8.62
CA ILE A 5 -1.79 -7.88 -8.16
C ILE A 5 -1.74 -6.34 -8.17
N LEU A 6 -1.25 -5.76 -7.07
CA LEU A 6 -0.85 -4.35 -7.00
C LEU A 6 0.66 -4.28 -6.75
N LEU A 7 1.37 -3.50 -7.57
CA LEU A 7 2.79 -3.19 -7.44
C LEU A 7 2.94 -1.72 -7.06
N PHE A 8 3.68 -1.45 -5.99
CA PHE A 8 3.99 -0.10 -5.53
C PHE A 8 5.50 0.09 -5.50
N ASP A 9 6.01 1.06 -6.25
CA ASP A 9 7.42 1.44 -6.21
C ASP A 9 7.54 2.86 -5.63
N GLU A 10 8.49 3.05 -4.72
CA GLU A 10 8.85 4.32 -4.07
C GLU A 10 7.71 5.18 -3.47
N VAL A 11 6.55 4.62 -3.12
CA VAL A 11 5.36 5.38 -2.67
C VAL A 11 5.55 6.24 -1.41
N THR A 12 6.60 6.00 -0.63
CA THR A 12 6.91 6.76 0.60
C THR A 12 8.05 7.77 0.44
N ALA A 13 8.74 7.80 -0.70
CA ALA A 13 9.98 8.56 -0.87
C ALA A 13 9.81 10.09 -0.76
N ALA A 14 8.60 10.59 -1.03
CA ALA A 14 8.25 12.02 -0.97
C ALA A 14 7.29 12.37 0.18
N LEU A 15 7.00 11.43 1.08
CA LEU A 15 6.03 11.61 2.15
C LEU A 15 6.71 11.97 3.46
N ASP A 16 6.03 12.82 4.26
CA ASP A 16 6.43 13.04 5.63
C ASP A 16 6.14 11.80 6.51
N PRO A 17 6.79 11.68 7.69
CA PRO A 17 6.65 10.49 8.53
C PRO A 17 5.22 10.17 9.01
N GLU A 18 4.32 11.16 9.07
CA GLU A 18 2.91 10.95 9.44
C GLU A 18 2.15 10.34 8.27
N MET A 19 2.29 10.91 7.07
CA MET A 19 1.67 10.39 5.85
C MET A 19 2.14 8.97 5.50
N VAL A 20 3.42 8.65 5.79
CA VAL A 20 3.93 7.27 5.62
C VAL A 20 3.15 6.26 6.49
N ARG A 21 2.74 6.65 7.71
CA ARG A 21 1.95 5.79 8.59
C ARG A 21 0.60 5.47 7.97
N GLU A 22 -0.09 6.49 7.47
CA GLU A 22 -1.40 6.35 6.86
C GLU A 22 -1.37 5.47 5.60
N VAL A 23 -0.33 5.64 4.76
CA VAL A 23 -0.15 4.79 3.57
C VAL A 23 0.12 3.34 3.97
N LEU A 24 0.96 3.10 4.99
CA LEU A 24 1.22 1.75 5.49
C LEU A 24 -0.04 1.08 6.04
N ASP A 25 -0.90 1.82 6.75
CA ASP A 25 -2.16 1.30 7.26
C ASP A 25 -3.11 0.89 6.12
N VAL A 26 -3.21 1.71 5.07
CA VAL A 26 -3.99 1.37 3.86
C VAL A 26 -3.42 0.14 3.15
N MET A 27 -2.10 0.02 3.03
CA MET A 27 -1.46 -1.16 2.43
C MET A 27 -1.74 -2.42 3.25
N LEU A 28 -1.65 -2.34 4.58
CA LEU A 28 -1.98 -3.46 5.47
C LEU A 28 -3.44 -3.90 5.31
N ASP A 29 -4.37 -2.97 5.15
CA ASP A 29 -5.78 -3.30 4.94
C ASP A 29 -6.04 -3.90 3.55
N LEU A 30 -5.33 -3.45 2.52
CA LEU A 30 -5.36 -4.07 1.19
C LEU A 30 -4.80 -5.50 1.21
N ALA A 31 -3.74 -5.76 1.98
CA ALA A 31 -3.17 -7.09 2.16
C ALA A 31 -4.15 -8.05 2.84
N LYS A 32 -4.86 -7.58 3.89
CA LYS A 32 -5.89 -8.36 4.61
C LYS A 32 -7.07 -8.76 3.73
N GLN A 33 -7.33 -8.01 2.65
CA GLN A 33 -8.39 -8.32 1.67
C GLN A 33 -8.02 -9.47 0.72
N GLY A 34 -6.92 -10.20 0.97
CA GLY A 34 -6.50 -11.36 0.19
C GLY A 34 -5.86 -11.00 -1.14
N ARG A 35 -5.40 -9.76 -1.30
CA ARG A 35 -4.66 -9.31 -2.48
C ARG A 35 -3.17 -9.56 -2.29
N THR A 36 -2.53 -10.10 -3.31
CA THR A 36 -1.07 -10.20 -3.35
C THR A 36 -0.50 -8.82 -3.67
N MET A 37 0.28 -8.27 -2.75
CA MET A 37 1.07 -7.05 -2.96
C MET A 37 2.53 -7.44 -3.15
N LEU A 38 3.15 -6.88 -4.19
CA LEU A 38 4.57 -7.04 -4.50
C LEU A 38 5.25 -5.66 -4.49
#